data_AF-A0A846UWK2-F1
#
_entry.id   AF-A0A846UWK2-F1
#
_cell.length_a   1.000
_cell.length_b   1.000
_cell.length_c   1.000
_cell.angle_alpha   90.00
_cell.angle_beta   90.00
_cell.angle_gamma   90.00
#
_symmetry.space_group_name_H-M   'P 1'
#
loop_
_entity.id
_entity.type
_entity.pdbx_description
1 polymer ?
#
loop_
_entity_poly.entity_id
_entity_poly.type
_entity_poly.pdbx_seq_one_letter_code
_entity_poly.pdbx_strand_id
1 'polypeptide(L)'
;MGGTLDIHAFAKMMEARRFTGDLFKVVPKAMREPFEHPRNEGEMGVKEKMLEAYQAATLAVEEEISVQTERLVKAEVVLASLKPTKKAENDKRVATNKITAAREKLDEIKSQANADGYGRMWPGQFAPVLIRDPATGARMIVPARYRCRLPGWTKADEIERPGTYNARKDKLHTVWKKLFGYNHGVIVARRFYESVSLHRLQHRDLVPGERDIPVEIRFQPEPAQEMFLACLWRYVEATDTEKGFYSFAAITRDPPPEVQDAGHDRCIVALKPENIDAWLEPDPGHLSAMYAILDDPIDAYYQHELPERVDDAPAAIIRRSKFDGR
;
A
#
# COMPACT_ATOMS: atom_id res chain seq x y z
N MET A 1 -2.33 17.12 14.38
CA MET A 1 -1.07 16.37 14.42
C MET A 1 -0.08 17.05 13.49
N GLY A 2 1.02 17.57 14.02
CA GLY A 2 1.97 18.42 13.28
C GLY A 2 3.22 17.66 12.84
N GLY A 3 3.92 18.23 11.86
CA GLY A 3 5.23 17.79 11.38
C GLY A 3 5.56 18.57 10.11
N THR A 4 6.83 18.90 9.91
CA THR A 4 7.25 19.57 8.68
C THR A 4 7.32 18.55 7.56
N LEU A 5 6.71 18.87 6.41
CA LEU A 5 6.79 18.03 5.23
C LEU A 5 8.24 17.99 4.72
N ASP A 6 8.81 16.80 4.55
CA ASP A 6 10.12 16.65 3.94
C ASP A 6 10.02 16.80 2.42
N ILE A 7 9.98 18.06 1.98
CA ILE A 7 9.92 18.45 0.58
C ILE A 7 10.99 17.74 -0.27
N HIS A 8 12.20 17.58 0.27
CA HIS A 8 13.29 16.94 -0.46
C HIS A 8 13.05 15.45 -0.67
N ALA A 9 12.54 14.74 0.34
CA ALA A 9 12.17 13.34 0.21
C ALA A 9 11.02 13.15 -0.78
N PHE A 10 10.02 14.04 -0.80
CA PHE A 10 8.94 14.01 -1.79
C PHE A 10 9.44 14.28 -3.21
N ALA A 11 10.28 15.30 -3.41
CA ALA A 11 10.88 15.58 -4.72
C ALA A 11 11.71 14.39 -5.22
N LYS A 12 12.53 13.79 -4.35
CA LYS A 12 13.36 12.61 -4.66
C LYS A 12 12.51 11.38 -5.01
N MET A 13 11.40 11.17 -4.29
CA MET A 13 10.45 10.10 -4.62
C MET A 13 9.89 10.31 -6.03
N MET A 14 9.38 11.51 -6.34
CA MET A 14 8.81 11.81 -7.67
C MET A 14 9.86 11.66 -8.78
N GLU A 15 11.06 12.20 -8.59
CA GLU A 15 12.16 12.06 -9.55
C GLU A 15 12.52 10.59 -9.80
N ALA A 16 12.55 9.76 -8.76
CA ALA A 16 12.79 8.32 -8.94
C ALA A 16 11.69 7.67 -9.80
N ARG A 17 10.44 8.16 -9.75
CA ARG A 17 9.33 7.63 -10.56
C ARG A 17 9.41 8.00 -12.04
N ARG A 18 10.08 9.10 -12.38
CA ARG A 18 10.39 9.47 -13.78
C ARG A 18 11.18 8.37 -14.48
N PHE A 19 12.16 7.78 -13.79
CA PHE A 19 13.00 6.73 -14.39
C PHE A 19 12.34 5.35 -14.43
N THR A 20 11.41 5.08 -13.52
CA THR A 20 10.72 3.78 -13.45
C THR A 20 9.39 3.75 -14.22
N GLY A 21 8.83 4.91 -14.56
CA GLY A 21 7.54 5.01 -15.27
C GLY A 21 6.34 4.50 -14.46
N ASP A 22 6.49 4.29 -13.15
CA ASP A 22 5.49 3.62 -12.30
C ASP A 22 4.75 4.56 -11.35
N LEU A 23 4.82 5.89 -11.57
CA LEU A 23 4.22 6.92 -10.72
C LEU A 23 2.79 6.55 -10.29
N PHE A 24 1.90 6.31 -11.25
CA PHE A 24 0.48 6.01 -10.98
C PHE A 24 0.25 4.66 -10.30
N LYS A 25 1.23 3.75 -10.37
CA LYS A 25 1.14 2.45 -9.72
C LYS A 25 1.47 2.55 -8.22
N VAL A 26 2.50 3.33 -7.89
CA VAL A 26 3.07 3.33 -6.54
C VAL A 26 2.84 4.61 -5.75
N VAL A 27 2.45 5.73 -6.38
CA VAL A 27 2.13 6.98 -5.68
C VAL A 27 0.63 7.27 -5.82
N PRO A 28 -0.17 7.03 -4.76
CA PRO A 28 -1.60 7.28 -4.79
C PRO A 28 -1.91 8.74 -5.15
N LYS A 29 -3.09 8.96 -5.74
CA LYS A 29 -3.54 10.31 -6.13
C LYS A 29 -3.54 11.30 -4.96
N ALA A 30 -3.99 10.87 -3.79
CA ALA A 30 -3.99 11.66 -2.56
C ALA A 30 -2.58 12.15 -2.11
N MET A 31 -1.50 11.52 -2.58
CA MET A 31 -0.13 12.00 -2.33
C MET A 31 0.41 12.95 -3.41
N ARG A 32 -0.27 13.04 -4.56
CA ARG A 32 0.10 13.87 -5.71
C ARG A 32 -0.67 15.20 -5.69
N GLU A 33 -1.97 15.10 -5.45
CA GLU A 33 -2.93 16.22 -5.47
C GLU A 33 -2.50 17.45 -4.64
N PRO A 34 -1.93 17.31 -3.42
CA PRO A 34 -1.48 18.48 -2.66
C PRO A 34 -0.41 19.32 -3.38
N PHE A 35 0.37 18.73 -4.30
CA PHE A 35 1.41 19.42 -5.05
C PHE A 35 0.90 20.01 -6.38
N GLU A 36 -0.37 19.80 -6.74
CA GLU A 36 -0.95 20.46 -7.92
C GLU A 36 -1.09 21.98 -7.70
N HIS A 37 -1.30 22.38 -6.44
CA HIS A 37 -1.42 23.76 -5.98
C HIS A 37 -0.35 24.10 -4.92
N PRO A 38 0.93 24.22 -5.32
CA PRO A 38 2.04 24.44 -4.39
C PRO A 38 1.92 25.80 -3.71
N ARG A 39 2.24 25.84 -2.41
CA ARG A 39 2.08 27.01 -1.53
C ARG A 39 3.39 27.76 -1.29
N ASN A 40 4.52 27.17 -1.66
CA ASN A 40 5.87 27.72 -1.47
C ASN A 40 6.84 27.15 -2.52
N GLU A 41 8.06 27.69 -2.58
CA GLU A 41 9.10 27.27 -3.54
C GLU A 41 9.48 25.80 -3.39
N GLY A 42 9.50 25.27 -2.17
CA GLY A 42 9.77 23.86 -1.91
C GLY A 42 8.73 22.95 -2.57
N GLU A 43 7.45 23.22 -2.35
CA GLU A 43 6.35 22.50 -2.99
C GLU A 43 6.34 22.68 -4.51
N MET A 44 6.79 23.83 -5.02
CA MET A 44 6.98 24.04 -6.47
C MET A 44 8.02 23.07 -7.04
N GLY A 45 9.15 22.87 -6.36
CA GLY A 45 10.16 21.90 -6.78
C GLY A 45 9.62 20.46 -6.80
N VAL A 46 8.75 20.09 -5.85
CA VAL A 46 8.06 18.78 -5.89
C VAL A 46 7.12 18.68 -7.09
N LYS A 47 6.35 19.74 -7.37
CA LYS A 47 5.44 19.81 -8.52
C LYS A 47 6.18 19.60 -9.84
N GLU A 48 7.32 20.25 -10.04
CA GLU A 48 8.12 20.09 -11.25
C GLU A 48 8.54 18.64 -11.47
N LYS A 49 9.12 17.99 -10.44
CA LYS A 49 9.50 16.57 -10.49
C LYS A 49 8.29 15.65 -10.68
N MET A 50 7.16 15.99 -10.07
CA MET A 50 5.91 15.27 -10.25
C MET A 50 5.43 15.35 -11.71
N LEU A 51 5.46 16.52 -12.35
CA LEU A 51 5.06 16.68 -13.75
C LEU A 51 5.95 15.88 -14.71
N GLU A 52 7.27 15.88 -14.49
CA GLU A 52 8.19 15.03 -15.26
C GLU A 52 7.87 13.54 -15.10
N ALA A 53 7.58 13.11 -13.86
CA ALA A 53 7.20 11.72 -13.58
C ALA A 53 5.83 11.35 -14.17
N TYR A 54 4.88 12.29 -14.22
CA TYR A 54 3.60 12.14 -14.89
C TYR A 54 3.81 11.87 -16.38
N GLN A 55 4.61 12.69 -17.05
CA GLN A 55 4.91 12.51 -18.48
C GLN A 55 5.51 11.14 -18.75
N ALA A 56 6.54 10.75 -17.98
CA ALA A 56 7.18 9.45 -18.13
C ALA A 56 6.23 8.27 -17.89
N ALA A 57 5.36 8.37 -16.86
CA ALA A 57 4.39 7.32 -16.56
C ALA A 57 3.25 7.24 -17.59
N THR A 58 2.80 8.37 -18.14
CA THR A 58 1.82 8.40 -19.23
C THR A 58 2.39 7.74 -20.48
N LEU A 59 3.61 8.10 -20.88
CA LEU A 59 4.30 7.47 -22.00
C LEU A 59 4.43 5.95 -21.82
N ALA A 60 4.76 5.48 -20.62
CA ALA A 60 4.84 4.05 -20.32
C ALA A 60 3.48 3.33 -20.49
N VAL A 61 2.38 3.97 -20.12
CA VAL A 61 1.02 3.41 -20.32
C VAL A 61 0.64 3.41 -21.80
N GLU A 62 0.97 4.46 -22.54
CA GLU A 62 0.77 4.54 -24.00
C GLU A 62 1.58 3.48 -24.75
N GLU A 63 2.82 3.24 -24.34
CA GLU A 63 3.66 2.16 -24.88
C GLU A 63 3.06 0.78 -24.57
N GLU A 64 2.55 0.55 -23.35
CA GLU A 64 1.83 -0.69 -23.02
C GLU A 64 0.61 -0.89 -23.93
N ILE A 65 -0.18 0.16 -24.17
CA ILE A 65 -1.33 0.11 -25.10
C ILE A 65 -0.85 -0.25 -26.51
N SER A 66 0.23 0.36 -27.00
CA SER A 66 0.79 0.06 -28.32
C SER A 66 1.21 -1.40 -28.44
N VAL A 67 2.01 -1.90 -27.48
CA VAL A 67 2.48 -3.29 -27.45
C VAL A 67 1.33 -4.29 -27.38
N GLN A 68 0.31 -4.04 -26.55
CA GLN A 68 -0.85 -4.92 -26.48
C GLN A 68 -1.72 -4.84 -27.73
N THR A 69 -1.80 -3.68 -28.39
CA THR A 69 -2.53 -3.52 -29.66
C THR A 69 -1.88 -4.34 -30.76
N GLU A 70 -0.54 -4.30 -30.89
CA GLU A 70 0.16 -5.18 -31.83
C GLU A 70 -0.07 -6.67 -31.53
N ARG A 71 -0.05 -7.05 -30.25
CA ARG A 71 -0.33 -8.43 -29.83
C ARG A 71 -1.74 -8.85 -30.19
N LEU A 72 -2.72 -7.97 -30.01
CA LEU A 72 -4.12 -8.20 -30.36
C LEU A 72 -4.26 -8.43 -31.87
N VAL A 73 -3.71 -7.54 -32.70
CA VAL A 73 -3.78 -7.68 -34.17
C VAL A 73 -3.14 -8.99 -34.64
N LYS A 74 -1.95 -9.34 -34.13
CA LYS A 74 -1.28 -10.61 -34.45
C LYS A 74 -2.13 -11.83 -34.07
N ALA A 75 -2.77 -11.78 -32.90
CA ALA A 75 -3.67 -12.85 -32.46
C ALA A 75 -4.91 -12.96 -33.38
N GLU A 76 -5.50 -11.84 -33.77
CA GLU A 76 -6.67 -11.82 -34.67
C GLU A 76 -6.36 -12.35 -36.06
N VAL A 77 -5.19 -12.04 -36.62
CA VAL A 77 -4.75 -12.61 -37.90
C VAL A 77 -4.63 -14.13 -37.82
N VAL A 78 -4.06 -14.68 -36.74
CA VAL A 78 -3.96 -16.14 -36.56
C VAL A 78 -5.33 -16.78 -36.40
N LEU A 79 -6.25 -16.14 -35.67
CA LEU A 79 -7.61 -16.64 -35.48
C LEU A 79 -8.45 -16.61 -36.76
N ALA A 80 -8.20 -15.64 -37.65
CA ALA A 80 -8.83 -15.55 -38.97
C ALA A 80 -8.20 -16.47 -40.03
N SER A 81 -7.08 -17.12 -39.72
CA SER A 81 -6.41 -18.06 -40.62
C SER A 81 -7.10 -19.43 -40.67
N LEU A 82 -6.69 -20.28 -41.62
CA LEU A 82 -7.17 -21.66 -41.74
C LEU A 82 -6.82 -22.56 -40.54
N LYS A 83 -5.98 -22.09 -39.60
CA LYS A 83 -5.53 -22.85 -38.42
C LYS A 83 -5.57 -22.00 -37.15
N PRO A 84 -6.76 -21.71 -36.59
CA PRO A 84 -6.88 -20.99 -35.32
C PRO A 84 -6.24 -21.78 -34.18
N THR A 85 -5.68 -21.08 -33.18
CA THR A 85 -4.99 -21.72 -32.04
C THR A 85 -5.51 -21.19 -30.71
N LYS A 86 -5.55 -22.07 -29.69
CA LYS A 86 -5.88 -21.69 -28.30
C LYS A 86 -4.95 -20.61 -27.74
N LYS A 87 -3.69 -20.58 -28.18
CA LYS A 87 -2.74 -19.53 -27.81
C LYS A 87 -3.23 -18.18 -28.31
N ALA A 88 -3.65 -18.07 -29.57
CA ALA A 88 -4.15 -16.83 -30.14
C ALA A 88 -5.46 -16.38 -29.46
N GLU A 89 -6.36 -17.31 -29.10
CA GLU A 89 -7.57 -16.98 -28.30
C GLU A 89 -7.20 -16.37 -26.95
N ASN A 90 -6.25 -16.98 -26.24
CA ASN A 90 -5.79 -16.48 -24.95
C ASN A 90 -5.04 -15.15 -25.08
N ASP A 91 -4.23 -14.98 -26.13
CA ASP A 91 -3.50 -13.75 -26.41
C ASP A 91 -4.45 -12.60 -26.73
N LYS A 92 -5.48 -12.83 -27.55
CA LYS A 92 -6.57 -11.86 -27.81
C LYS A 92 -7.22 -11.43 -26.50
N ARG A 93 -7.69 -12.39 -25.70
CA ARG A 93 -8.35 -12.10 -24.41
C ARG A 93 -7.46 -11.30 -23.46
N VAL A 94 -6.21 -11.68 -23.29
CA VAL A 94 -5.27 -10.99 -22.38
C VAL A 94 -4.94 -9.59 -22.90
N ALA A 95 -4.67 -9.45 -24.20
CA ALA A 95 -4.34 -8.16 -24.80
C ALA A 95 -5.52 -7.19 -24.69
N THR A 96 -6.74 -7.62 -25.02
CA THR A 96 -7.96 -6.81 -24.87
C THR A 96 -8.13 -6.33 -23.43
N ASN A 97 -8.06 -7.24 -22.45
CA ASN A 97 -8.21 -6.87 -21.04
C ASN A 97 -7.16 -5.84 -20.59
N LYS A 98 -5.91 -5.99 -21.04
CA LYS A 98 -4.83 -5.06 -20.70
C LYS A 98 -4.99 -3.70 -21.36
N ILE A 99 -5.43 -3.64 -22.62
CA ILE A 99 -5.72 -2.37 -23.31
C ILE A 99 -6.83 -1.63 -22.59
N THR A 100 -7.92 -2.31 -22.22
CA THR A 100 -9.01 -1.72 -21.46
C THR A 100 -8.52 -1.14 -20.14
N ALA A 101 -7.81 -1.94 -19.32
CA ALA A 101 -7.27 -1.46 -18.04
C ALA A 101 -6.28 -0.30 -18.19
N ALA A 102 -5.45 -0.30 -19.24
CA ALA A 102 -4.51 0.79 -19.50
C ALA A 102 -5.21 2.09 -19.91
N ARG A 103 -6.31 2.00 -20.69
CA ARG A 103 -7.14 3.16 -21.05
C ARG A 103 -7.89 3.72 -19.86
N GLU A 104 -8.52 2.86 -19.06
CA GLU A 104 -9.18 3.25 -17.80
C GLU A 104 -8.20 3.99 -16.89
N LYS A 105 -6.96 3.51 -16.79
CA LYS A 105 -5.90 4.19 -16.05
C LYS A 105 -5.58 5.58 -16.60
N LEU A 106 -5.51 5.77 -17.92
CA LEU A 106 -5.33 7.10 -18.53
C LEU A 106 -6.49 8.04 -18.25
N ASP A 107 -7.71 7.53 -18.16
CA ASP A 107 -8.89 8.32 -17.83
C ASP A 107 -8.92 8.68 -16.33
N GLU A 108 -8.56 7.74 -15.44
CA GLU A 108 -8.40 7.99 -14.00
C GLU A 108 -7.36 9.09 -13.74
N ILE A 109 -6.25 9.08 -14.48
CA ILE A 109 -5.21 10.11 -14.41
C ILE A 109 -5.76 11.51 -14.71
N LYS A 110 -6.75 11.61 -15.61
CA LYS A 110 -7.37 12.89 -16.01
C LYS A 110 -8.53 13.31 -15.10
N SER A 111 -9.12 12.38 -14.37
CA SER A 111 -10.21 12.68 -13.44
C SER A 111 -9.73 13.56 -12.27
N GLN A 112 -10.63 14.32 -11.64
CA GLN A 112 -10.38 14.94 -10.33
C GLN A 112 -10.65 13.93 -9.21
N ALA A 113 -10.03 14.08 -8.03
CA ALA A 113 -10.28 13.17 -6.93
C ALA A 113 -11.67 13.48 -6.34
N ASN A 114 -12.62 12.55 -6.49
CA ASN A 114 -13.83 12.56 -5.68
C ASN A 114 -13.49 11.90 -4.33
N ALA A 115 -13.01 12.67 -3.35
CA ALA A 115 -12.74 12.09 -2.03
C ALA A 115 -12.79 13.10 -0.88
N ASP A 116 -13.11 12.57 0.29
CA ASP A 116 -13.03 13.19 1.62
C ASP A 116 -11.58 13.43 2.11
N GLY A 117 -10.63 13.52 1.18
CA GLY A 117 -9.20 13.65 1.45
C GLY A 117 -8.46 12.33 1.75
N TYR A 118 -9.15 11.17 1.73
CA TYR A 118 -8.55 9.86 2.03
C TYR A 118 -8.45 8.96 0.79
N GLY A 119 -7.23 8.50 0.50
CA GLY A 119 -6.97 7.48 -0.52
C GLY A 119 -6.74 6.10 0.09
N ARG A 120 -7.15 5.04 -0.62
CA ARG A 120 -6.79 3.66 -0.22
C ARG A 120 -5.29 3.43 -0.43
N MET A 121 -4.63 2.85 0.57
CA MET A 121 -3.21 2.48 0.51
C MET A 121 -3.07 0.98 0.30
N TRP A 122 -2.24 0.59 -0.67
CA TRP A 122 -1.93 -0.80 -0.95
C TRP A 122 -0.46 -1.13 -0.63
N PRO A 123 -0.14 -2.37 -0.21
CA PRO A 123 1.26 -2.78 -0.06
C PRO A 123 2.07 -2.55 -1.34
N GLY A 124 3.22 -1.88 -1.20
CA GLY A 124 4.10 -1.44 -2.28
C GLY A 124 3.87 0.01 -2.74
N GLN A 125 2.78 0.66 -2.34
CA GLN A 125 2.54 2.08 -2.60
C GLN A 125 3.19 2.97 -1.53
N PHE A 126 3.37 4.24 -1.83
CA PHE A 126 3.81 5.25 -0.89
C PHE A 126 2.63 5.79 -0.07
N ALA A 127 2.93 6.15 1.18
CA ALA A 127 2.04 6.85 2.08
C ALA A 127 2.83 7.93 2.86
N PRO A 128 2.18 9.02 3.31
CA PRO A 128 2.79 9.93 4.25
C PRO A 128 2.93 9.25 5.63
N VAL A 129 4.13 9.28 6.19
CA VAL A 129 4.40 8.75 7.54
C VAL A 129 4.96 9.87 8.39
N LEU A 130 4.33 10.10 9.54
CA LEU A 130 4.86 10.98 10.57
C LEU A 130 5.96 10.23 11.34
N ILE A 131 7.15 10.81 11.41
CA ILE A 131 8.30 10.29 12.15
C ILE A 131 8.93 11.40 12.98
N ARG A 132 9.89 11.05 13.85
CA ARG A 132 10.89 12.01 14.31
C ARG A 132 12.12 11.94 13.43
N ASP A 133 12.60 13.09 13.00
CA ASP A 133 13.86 13.23 12.29
C ASP A 133 14.99 12.67 13.15
N PRO A 134 15.74 11.64 12.68
CA PRO A 134 16.86 11.10 13.43
C PRO A 134 17.96 12.12 13.74
N ALA A 135 18.08 13.20 12.96
CA ALA A 135 19.10 14.22 13.15
C ALA A 135 18.67 15.30 14.15
N THR A 136 17.41 15.73 14.12
CA THR A 136 16.94 16.88 14.91
C THR A 136 15.95 16.53 16.03
N GLY A 137 15.36 15.33 16.01
CA GLY A 137 14.28 14.92 16.90
C GLY A 137 12.93 15.60 16.61
N ALA A 138 12.88 16.54 15.66
CA ALA A 138 11.66 17.24 15.28
C ALA A 138 10.70 16.30 14.53
N ARG A 139 9.40 16.56 14.65
CA ARG A 139 8.39 15.82 13.88
C ARG A 139 8.47 16.19 12.40
N MET A 140 8.54 15.19 11.53
CA MET A 140 8.56 15.37 10.07
C MET A 140 7.68 14.35 9.37
N ILE A 141 7.16 14.70 8.19
CA ILE A 141 6.35 13.82 7.35
C ILE A 141 7.17 13.41 6.12
N VAL A 142 7.40 12.11 5.97
CA VAL A 142 8.16 11.52 4.87
C VAL A 142 7.27 10.68 3.96
N PRO A 143 7.58 10.57 2.65
CA PRO A 143 6.90 9.63 1.77
C PRO A 143 7.56 8.26 1.91
N ALA A 144 6.88 7.32 2.55
CA ALA A 144 7.42 5.98 2.78
C ALA A 144 6.61 4.91 2.05
N ARG A 145 7.31 3.95 1.45
CA ARG A 145 6.70 2.79 0.78
C ARG A 145 6.13 1.81 1.82
N TYR A 146 4.84 1.51 1.72
CA TYR A 146 4.12 0.57 2.56
C TYR A 146 4.50 -0.88 2.22
N ARG A 147 5.63 -1.33 2.75
CA ARG A 147 6.25 -2.67 2.70
C ARG A 147 7.70 -2.42 3.06
N CYS A 148 8.02 -2.66 4.32
CA CYS A 148 9.32 -2.37 4.88
C CYS A 148 10.37 -3.30 4.28
N ARG A 149 11.44 -2.75 3.73
CA ARG A 149 12.63 -3.54 3.42
C ARG A 149 13.44 -3.66 4.70
N LEU A 150 13.45 -4.81 5.36
CA LEU A 150 14.12 -4.97 6.67
C LEU A 150 15.64 -4.71 6.60
N PRO A 151 16.29 -4.31 7.71
CA PRO A 151 17.74 -4.10 7.75
C PRO A 151 18.52 -5.34 7.28
N GLY A 152 19.41 -5.15 6.31
CA GLY A 152 20.19 -6.23 5.68
C GLY A 152 19.48 -6.95 4.54
N TRP A 153 18.23 -6.62 4.22
CA TRP A 153 17.53 -7.20 3.07
C TRP A 153 17.85 -6.47 1.78
N THR A 154 18.04 -7.25 0.72
CA THR A 154 18.08 -6.80 -0.67
C THR A 154 16.66 -6.71 -1.25
N LYS A 155 16.55 -6.22 -2.49
CA LYS A 155 15.30 -6.27 -3.26
C LYS A 155 14.82 -7.70 -3.51
N ALA A 156 15.73 -8.66 -3.68
CA ALA A 156 15.38 -10.06 -3.90
C ALA A 156 14.75 -10.70 -2.65
N ASP A 157 15.36 -10.49 -1.48
CA ASP A 157 14.83 -10.96 -0.19
C ASP A 157 13.41 -10.44 0.05
N GLU A 158 13.20 -9.16 -0.24
CA GLU A 158 11.90 -8.53 -0.12
C GLU A 158 10.86 -9.15 -1.05
N ILE A 159 11.21 -9.47 -2.31
CA ILE A 159 10.33 -10.13 -3.28
C ILE A 159 9.92 -11.52 -2.78
N GLU A 160 10.88 -12.30 -2.27
CA GLU A 160 10.65 -13.65 -1.74
C GLU A 160 9.76 -13.63 -0.49
N ARG A 161 9.82 -12.54 0.31
CA ARG A 161 9.09 -12.41 1.58
C ARG A 161 8.18 -11.18 1.58
N PRO A 162 7.02 -11.24 0.90
CA PRO A 162 6.19 -10.06 0.66
C PRO A 162 5.40 -9.55 1.86
N GLY A 163 5.43 -10.23 3.00
CA GLY A 163 4.61 -9.92 4.18
C GLY A 163 5.08 -8.74 5.03
N THR A 164 6.19 -8.08 4.70
CA THR A 164 6.78 -7.02 5.52
C THR A 164 6.06 -5.67 5.43
N TYR A 165 4.80 -5.65 4.99
CA TYR A 165 3.90 -4.50 5.19
C TYR A 165 3.22 -4.54 6.58
N ASN A 166 3.16 -5.70 7.24
CA ASN A 166 2.64 -5.84 8.61
C ASN A 166 3.72 -6.35 9.57
N ALA A 167 3.97 -5.58 10.63
CA ALA A 167 4.87 -5.92 11.72
C ALA A 167 4.07 -6.50 12.89
N ARG A 168 3.96 -7.84 12.93
CA ARG A 168 3.22 -8.50 14.01
C ARG A 168 3.86 -8.23 15.37
N LYS A 169 3.06 -7.84 16.38
CA LYS A 169 3.48 -7.54 17.75
C LYS A 169 4.31 -8.67 18.37
N ASP A 170 3.88 -9.92 18.16
CA ASP A 170 4.56 -11.13 18.63
C ASP A 170 5.93 -11.39 17.96
N LYS A 171 6.25 -10.71 16.86
CA LYS A 171 7.53 -10.80 16.14
C LYS A 171 8.40 -9.57 16.31
N LEU A 172 8.00 -8.58 17.12
CA LEU A 172 8.77 -7.35 17.32
C LEU A 172 10.18 -7.61 17.88
N HIS A 173 10.29 -8.51 18.86
CA HIS A 173 11.57 -8.91 19.47
C HIS A 173 12.47 -9.81 18.60
N THR A 174 11.99 -10.31 17.45
CA THR A 174 12.76 -11.21 16.56
C THR A 174 13.01 -10.57 15.20
N VAL A 175 11.98 -10.55 14.35
CA VAL A 175 12.07 -10.08 12.96
C VAL A 175 12.32 -8.58 12.90
N TRP A 176 11.70 -7.82 13.80
CA TRP A 176 11.71 -6.36 13.79
C TRP A 176 12.67 -5.73 14.81
N LYS A 177 13.49 -6.54 15.50
CA LYS A 177 14.33 -6.07 16.63
C LYS A 177 15.34 -4.98 16.30
N LYS A 178 15.66 -4.80 15.01
CA LYS A 178 16.55 -3.75 14.51
C LYS A 178 15.81 -2.44 14.19
N LEU A 179 14.48 -2.41 14.33
CA LEU A 179 13.61 -1.27 14.05
C LEU A 179 12.75 -0.91 15.27
N PHE A 180 12.15 -1.91 15.93
CA PHE A 180 11.40 -1.69 17.16
C PHE A 180 12.35 -1.22 18.27
N GLY A 181 12.02 -0.11 18.92
CA GLY A 181 12.92 0.58 19.84
C GLY A 181 13.85 1.59 19.19
N TYR A 182 13.77 1.80 17.87
CA TYR A 182 14.66 2.73 17.16
C TYR A 182 13.92 3.64 16.18
N ASN A 183 13.08 3.08 15.31
CA ASN A 183 12.46 3.79 14.20
C ASN A 183 10.94 3.60 14.22
N HIS A 184 10.26 4.42 14.99
CA HIS A 184 8.81 4.42 15.14
C HIS A 184 8.18 5.54 14.31
N GLY A 185 7.01 5.28 13.77
CA GLY A 185 6.24 6.24 12.97
C GLY A 185 4.75 6.06 13.16
N VAL A 186 3.99 6.97 12.58
CA VAL A 186 2.53 6.97 12.59
C VAL A 186 2.00 7.21 11.19
N ILE A 187 1.01 6.42 10.78
CA ILE A 187 0.16 6.74 9.63
C ILE A 187 -1.26 7.04 10.10
N VAL A 188 -1.99 7.84 9.33
CA VAL A 188 -3.39 8.16 9.61
C VAL A 188 -4.29 7.33 8.69
N ALA A 189 -5.31 6.70 9.26
CA ALA A 189 -6.34 5.98 8.51
C ALA A 189 -7.71 6.17 9.17
N ARG A 190 -8.79 6.10 8.38
CA ARG A 190 -10.17 6.10 8.90
C ARG A 190 -10.84 4.72 8.83
N ARG A 191 -10.25 3.81 8.08
CA ARG A 191 -10.75 2.48 7.78
C ARG A 191 -9.61 1.59 7.33
N PHE A 192 -9.76 0.30 7.52
CA PHE A 192 -8.85 -0.71 6.99
C PHE A 192 -9.64 -1.82 6.30
N TYR A 193 -8.96 -2.58 5.47
CA TYR A 193 -9.55 -3.62 4.65
C TYR A 193 -8.83 -4.92 4.93
N GLU A 194 -9.58 -5.99 5.12
CA GLU A 194 -9.00 -7.31 5.32
C GLU A 194 -9.65 -8.33 4.42
N SER A 195 -8.86 -9.32 4.02
CA SER A 195 -9.36 -10.48 3.30
C SER A 195 -9.70 -11.57 4.31
N VAL A 196 -10.96 -11.99 4.32
CA VAL A 196 -11.48 -13.06 5.16
C VAL A 196 -12.02 -14.20 4.30
N SER A 197 -11.98 -15.41 4.85
CA SER A 197 -12.61 -16.58 4.23
C SER A 197 -14.13 -16.41 4.27
N LEU A 198 -14.81 -16.50 3.13
CA LEU A 198 -16.27 -16.33 3.02
C LEU A 198 -17.03 -17.25 3.98
N HIS A 199 -16.59 -18.50 4.12
CA HIS A 199 -17.24 -19.46 5.00
C HIS A 199 -17.13 -19.05 6.48
N ARG A 200 -16.02 -18.42 6.89
CA ARG A 200 -15.84 -17.89 8.26
C ARG A 200 -16.76 -16.71 8.50
N LEU A 201 -16.83 -15.78 7.54
CA LEU A 201 -17.76 -14.65 7.59
C LEU A 201 -19.23 -15.10 7.65
N GLN A 202 -19.55 -16.24 7.02
CA GLN A 202 -20.88 -16.86 7.06
C GLN A 202 -21.10 -17.77 8.29
N HIS A 203 -20.13 -17.85 9.21
CA HIS A 203 -20.15 -18.73 10.38
C HIS A 203 -20.51 -20.18 10.06
N ARG A 204 -19.91 -20.73 8.99
CA ARG A 204 -20.11 -22.11 8.57
C ARG A 204 -18.79 -22.81 8.24
N ASP A 205 -18.84 -24.13 8.29
CA ASP A 205 -17.74 -24.96 7.81
C ASP A 205 -17.70 -25.02 6.29
N LEU A 206 -16.49 -25.28 5.76
CA LEU A 206 -16.32 -25.66 4.37
C LEU A 206 -16.83 -27.08 4.17
N VAL A 207 -17.66 -27.27 3.14
CA VAL A 207 -18.09 -28.61 2.73
C VAL A 207 -16.93 -29.33 2.03
N PRO A 208 -16.76 -30.66 2.17
CA PRO A 208 -15.72 -31.39 1.47
C PRO A 208 -15.71 -31.10 -0.05
N GLY A 209 -14.57 -30.64 -0.57
CA GLY A 209 -14.41 -30.27 -1.98
C GLY A 209 -14.75 -28.80 -2.31
N GLU A 210 -15.30 -28.04 -1.37
CA GLU A 210 -15.48 -26.60 -1.50
C GLU A 210 -14.13 -25.87 -1.40
N ARG A 211 -13.94 -24.87 -2.25
CA ARG A 211 -12.75 -24.00 -2.19
C ARG A 211 -13.01 -22.86 -1.22
N ASP A 212 -12.01 -22.52 -0.42
CA ASP A 212 -12.05 -21.27 0.35
C ASP A 212 -12.06 -20.06 -0.59
N ILE A 213 -13.03 -19.18 -0.38
CA ILE A 213 -13.25 -17.99 -1.20
C ILE A 213 -12.86 -16.77 -0.36
N PRO A 214 -11.79 -16.04 -0.71
CA PRO A 214 -11.45 -14.80 -0.03
C PRO A 214 -12.47 -13.71 -0.40
N VAL A 215 -13.00 -13.04 0.60
CA VAL A 215 -13.84 -11.85 0.49
C VAL A 215 -13.16 -10.71 1.22
N GLU A 216 -13.17 -9.54 0.60
CA GLU A 216 -12.67 -8.35 1.26
C GLU A 216 -13.78 -7.74 2.10
N ILE A 217 -13.46 -7.35 3.33
CA ILE A 217 -14.32 -6.60 4.23
C ILE A 217 -13.64 -5.30 4.64
N ARG A 218 -14.44 -4.26 4.85
CA ARG A 218 -13.99 -2.96 5.33
C ARG A 218 -14.34 -2.81 6.80
N PHE A 219 -13.36 -2.46 7.62
CA PHE A 219 -13.54 -2.14 9.03
C PHE A 219 -13.43 -0.63 9.27
N GLN A 220 -14.31 -0.10 10.12
CA GLN A 220 -14.34 1.31 10.52
C GLN A 220 -14.65 1.42 12.02
N PRO A 221 -13.93 2.27 12.78
CA PRO A 221 -14.24 2.47 14.19
C PRO A 221 -15.61 3.16 14.37
N GLU A 222 -16.33 2.76 15.41
CA GLU A 222 -17.55 3.39 15.91
C GLU A 222 -17.26 4.03 17.29
N PRO A 223 -17.45 5.35 17.46
CA PRO A 223 -17.84 6.33 16.44
C PRO A 223 -16.74 6.55 15.39
N ALA A 224 -17.16 7.02 14.21
CA ALA A 224 -16.24 7.30 13.10
C ALA A 224 -15.19 8.35 13.52
N GLN A 225 -13.92 7.96 13.48
CA GLN A 225 -12.79 8.79 13.89
C GLN A 225 -11.52 8.49 13.09
N GLU A 226 -10.52 9.36 13.20
CA GLU A 226 -9.18 9.09 12.69
C GLU A 226 -8.47 8.09 13.60
N MET A 227 -7.72 7.18 13.01
CA MET A 227 -6.85 6.25 13.70
C MET A 227 -5.39 6.56 13.41
N PHE A 228 -4.60 6.67 14.47
CA PHE A 228 -3.15 6.88 14.40
C PHE A 228 -2.45 5.54 14.51
N LEU A 229 -2.16 4.92 13.36
CA LEU A 229 -1.66 3.56 13.34
C LEU A 229 -0.16 3.53 13.64
N ALA A 230 0.21 2.75 14.66
CA ALA A 230 1.59 2.51 15.00
C ALA A 230 2.30 1.81 13.83
N CYS A 231 3.45 2.33 13.42
CA CYS A 231 4.26 1.71 12.37
C CYS A 231 5.75 1.75 12.68
N LEU A 232 6.49 0.84 12.05
CA LEU A 232 7.96 0.85 12.03
C LEU A 232 8.43 1.32 10.67
N TRP A 233 9.47 2.14 10.64
CA TRP A 233 10.01 2.66 9.39
C TRP A 233 11.52 2.46 9.31
N ARG A 234 12.06 2.59 8.10
CA ARG A 234 13.48 2.88 7.90
C ARG A 234 13.71 3.54 6.55
N TYR A 235 14.81 4.25 6.46
CA TYR A 235 15.37 4.65 5.19
C TYR A 235 16.21 3.50 4.59
N VAL A 236 16.04 3.29 3.28
CA VAL A 236 16.83 2.36 2.47
C VAL A 236 17.80 3.20 1.67
N GLU A 237 19.09 2.94 1.86
CA GLU A 237 20.14 3.65 1.13
C GLU A 237 20.07 3.40 -0.38
N ALA A 238 20.54 4.39 -1.14
CA ALA A 238 20.64 4.26 -2.58
C ALA A 238 21.68 3.19 -2.95
N THR A 239 21.42 2.52 -4.07
CA THR A 239 22.37 1.64 -4.75
C THR A 239 22.53 2.10 -6.19
N ASP A 240 23.43 1.49 -6.94
CA ASP A 240 23.61 1.77 -8.37
C ASP A 240 22.33 1.56 -9.20
N THR A 241 21.41 0.72 -8.70
CA THR A 241 20.20 0.30 -9.44
C THR A 241 18.90 0.80 -8.81
N GLU A 242 18.93 1.40 -7.62
CA GLU A 242 17.73 1.86 -6.91
C GLU A 242 18.04 3.11 -6.11
N LYS A 243 17.26 4.18 -6.31
CA LYS A 243 17.35 5.40 -5.50
C LYS A 243 16.92 5.09 -4.07
N GLY A 244 17.54 5.76 -3.10
CA GLY A 244 17.18 5.59 -1.70
C GLY A 244 15.75 6.10 -1.40
N PHE A 245 15.06 5.43 -0.49
CA PHE A 245 13.64 5.68 -0.19
C PHE A 245 13.30 5.27 1.25
N TYR A 246 12.27 5.90 1.83
CA TYR A 246 11.69 5.44 3.09
C TYR A 246 10.77 4.25 2.86
N SER A 247 10.76 3.30 3.78
CA SER A 247 9.83 2.17 3.77
C SER A 247 9.30 1.91 5.17
N PHE A 248 8.06 1.42 5.28
CA PHE A 248 7.42 1.22 6.58
C PHE A 248 6.49 -0.01 6.60
N ALA A 249 6.14 -0.43 7.81
CA ALA A 249 5.18 -1.50 8.08
C ALA A 249 4.27 -1.10 9.24
N ALA A 250 2.96 -1.32 9.09
CA ALA A 250 1.99 -1.10 10.16
C ALA A 250 2.11 -2.22 11.20
N ILE A 251 2.02 -1.89 12.49
CA ILE A 251 2.06 -2.89 13.56
C ILE A 251 0.68 -3.52 13.71
N THR A 252 0.65 -4.84 13.81
CA THR A 252 -0.59 -5.60 14.04
C THR A 252 -0.53 -6.39 15.35
N ARG A 253 -1.68 -6.51 16.02
CA ARG A 253 -1.90 -7.29 17.24
C ARG A 253 -2.93 -8.39 17.01
N ASP A 254 -3.21 -9.18 18.04
CA ASP A 254 -4.36 -10.08 18.03
C ASP A 254 -5.65 -9.26 17.90
N PRO A 255 -6.65 -9.73 17.14
CA PRO A 255 -7.84 -8.97 16.80
C PRO A 255 -8.76 -8.80 18.02
N PRO A 256 -9.51 -7.68 18.12
CA PRO A 256 -10.65 -7.61 19.02
C PRO A 256 -11.77 -8.57 18.55
N PRO A 257 -12.74 -8.91 19.43
CA PRO A 257 -13.76 -9.92 19.15
C PRO A 257 -14.49 -9.73 17.81
N GLU A 258 -14.89 -8.51 17.48
CA GLU A 258 -15.66 -8.21 16.27
C GLU A 258 -14.87 -8.38 14.96
N VAL A 259 -13.54 -8.21 15.01
CA VAL A 259 -12.65 -8.48 13.87
C VAL A 259 -12.40 -9.99 13.75
N GLN A 260 -12.28 -10.68 14.89
CA GLN A 260 -12.14 -12.13 14.95
C GLN A 260 -13.40 -12.84 14.43
N ASP A 261 -14.58 -12.37 14.84
CA ASP A 261 -15.89 -12.89 14.46
C ASP A 261 -16.11 -12.75 12.95
N ALA A 262 -15.61 -11.68 12.33
CA ALA A 262 -15.61 -11.50 10.88
C ALA A 262 -14.66 -12.45 10.13
N GLY A 263 -13.85 -13.24 10.86
CA GLY A 263 -12.99 -14.29 10.31
C GLY A 263 -11.53 -13.89 10.09
N HIS A 264 -11.11 -12.72 10.58
CA HIS A 264 -9.74 -12.22 10.46
C HIS A 264 -8.93 -12.43 11.75
N ASP A 265 -7.63 -12.67 11.64
CA ASP A 265 -6.79 -13.12 12.77
C ASP A 265 -5.82 -12.05 13.29
N ARG A 266 -5.93 -10.82 12.79
CA ARG A 266 -5.08 -9.69 13.18
C ARG A 266 -5.83 -8.36 13.14
N CYS A 267 -5.33 -7.37 13.86
CA CYS A 267 -5.83 -6.01 13.74
C CYS A 267 -4.67 -5.02 13.82
N ILE A 268 -4.75 -3.94 13.07
CA ILE A 268 -3.84 -2.80 13.20
C ILE A 268 -3.90 -2.21 14.61
N VAL A 269 -2.78 -1.64 15.08
CA VAL A 269 -2.72 -0.96 16.38
C VAL A 269 -2.98 0.53 16.19
N ALA A 270 -4.19 0.99 16.49
CA ALA A 270 -4.53 2.41 16.53
C ALA A 270 -4.18 2.99 17.91
N LEU A 271 -3.20 3.88 17.94
CA LEU A 271 -2.68 4.53 19.13
C LEU A 271 -3.69 5.53 19.69
N LYS A 272 -3.76 5.61 21.02
CA LYS A 272 -4.37 6.75 21.70
C LYS A 272 -3.60 8.05 21.38
N PRO A 273 -4.28 9.18 21.11
CA PRO A 273 -3.62 10.44 20.79
C PRO A 273 -2.56 10.88 21.79
N GLU A 274 -2.79 10.65 23.09
CA GLU A 274 -1.87 10.97 24.18
C GLU A 274 -0.57 10.15 24.16
N ASN A 275 -0.56 8.98 23.51
CA ASN A 275 0.61 8.10 23.42
C ASN A 275 1.51 8.40 22.21
N ILE A 276 1.12 9.31 21.32
CA ILE A 276 1.80 9.52 20.03
C ILE A 276 3.22 10.07 20.22
N ASP A 277 3.42 11.02 21.14
CA ASP A 277 4.76 11.57 21.38
C ASP A 277 5.71 10.53 21.97
N ALA A 278 5.25 9.80 22.99
CA ALA A 278 6.01 8.71 23.60
C ALA A 278 6.30 7.59 22.58
N TRP A 279 5.35 7.28 21.69
CA TRP A 279 5.55 6.30 20.63
C TRP A 279 6.63 6.73 19.62
N LEU A 280 6.64 8.01 19.24
CA LEU A 280 7.59 8.59 18.31
C LEU A 280 8.99 8.82 18.90
N GLU A 281 9.15 8.67 20.22
CA GLU A 281 10.43 8.73 20.96
C GLU A 281 10.82 7.34 21.51
N PRO A 282 11.12 6.36 20.66
CA PRO A 282 11.48 5.04 21.13
C PRO A 282 12.85 5.05 21.83
N ASP A 283 12.94 4.33 22.96
CA ASP A 283 14.17 4.06 23.70
C ASP A 283 14.47 2.55 23.75
N PRO A 284 15.51 2.05 23.05
CA PRO A 284 15.82 0.63 23.02
C PRO A 284 16.18 0.04 24.40
N GLY A 285 16.47 0.88 25.41
CA GLY A 285 16.63 0.48 26.81
C GLY A 285 15.32 0.22 27.56
N HIS A 286 14.18 0.70 27.04
CA HIS A 286 12.87 0.65 27.71
C HIS A 286 11.77 0.07 26.80
N LEU A 287 12.03 -1.09 26.17
CA LEU A 287 11.07 -1.76 25.28
C LEU A 287 9.72 -2.06 25.92
N SER A 288 9.68 -2.33 27.24
CA SER A 288 8.43 -2.59 27.97
C SER A 288 7.46 -1.41 27.93
N ALA A 289 7.97 -0.17 27.97
CA ALA A 289 7.14 1.03 27.86
C ALA A 289 6.47 1.13 26.49
N MET A 290 7.18 0.73 25.42
CA MET A 290 6.62 0.69 24.08
C MET A 290 5.59 -0.42 23.89
N TYR A 291 5.81 -1.60 24.50
CA TYR A 291 4.80 -2.64 24.50
C TYR A 291 3.54 -2.19 25.23
N ALA A 292 3.67 -1.49 26.36
CA ALA A 292 2.52 -0.93 27.08
C ALA A 292 1.69 0.03 26.21
N ILE A 293 2.34 0.87 25.38
CA ILE A 293 1.64 1.71 24.40
C ILE A 293 0.85 0.87 23.37
N LEU A 294 1.44 -0.23 22.88
CA LEU A 294 0.78 -1.12 21.92
C LEU A 294 -0.32 -2.00 22.54
N ASP A 295 -0.27 -2.20 23.85
CA ASP A 295 -1.25 -2.95 24.65
C ASP A 295 -2.46 -2.08 25.03
N ASP A 296 -2.34 -0.76 24.89
CA ASP A 296 -3.38 0.23 25.19
C ASP A 296 -3.79 1.03 23.92
N PRO A 297 -4.34 0.36 22.88
CA PRO A 297 -4.87 1.05 21.72
C PRO A 297 -6.13 1.85 22.07
N ILE A 298 -6.67 2.60 21.11
CA ILE A 298 -7.99 3.22 21.26
C ILE A 298 -9.04 2.17 21.64
N ASP A 299 -9.99 2.58 22.47
CA ASP A 299 -11.18 1.78 22.77
C ASP A 299 -12.24 2.07 21.69
N ALA A 300 -12.21 1.29 20.61
CA ALA A 300 -13.11 1.42 19.48
C ALA A 300 -13.65 0.06 19.08
N TYR A 301 -14.95 0.01 18.80
CA TYR A 301 -15.58 -1.14 18.15
C TYR A 301 -15.45 -0.99 16.62
N TYR A 302 -14.92 -2.01 15.94
CA TYR A 302 -14.80 -1.99 14.49
C TYR A 302 -16.01 -2.60 13.78
N GLN A 303 -16.92 -1.75 13.32
CA GLN A 303 -17.99 -2.18 12.42
C GLN A 303 -17.40 -2.66 11.11
N HIS A 304 -17.95 -3.75 10.55
CA HIS A 304 -17.53 -4.29 9.27
C HIS A 304 -18.68 -4.36 8.27
N GLU A 305 -18.36 -4.10 7.01
CA GLU A 305 -19.26 -4.28 5.89
C GLU A 305 -18.50 -4.86 4.69
N LEU A 306 -19.25 -5.47 3.77
CA LEU A 306 -18.71 -5.70 2.43
C LEU A 306 -18.47 -4.33 1.80
N PRO A 307 -17.27 -4.07 1.23
CA PRO A 307 -17.04 -2.83 0.54
C PRO A 307 -18.08 -2.70 -0.57
N GLU A 308 -18.74 -1.53 -0.64
CA GLU A 308 -19.55 -1.20 -1.81
C GLU A 308 -18.73 -1.53 -3.07
N ARG A 309 -19.36 -2.19 -4.04
CA ARG A 309 -18.80 -2.24 -5.39
C ARG A 309 -18.78 -0.81 -5.89
N VAL A 310 -17.68 -0.11 -5.65
CA VAL A 310 -17.36 1.09 -6.40
C VAL A 310 -17.12 0.55 -7.81
N ASP A 311 -17.98 0.92 -8.76
CA ASP A 311 -17.86 0.55 -10.17
C ASP A 311 -16.57 1.08 -10.85
N ASP A 312 -15.62 1.63 -10.07
CA ASP A 312 -14.36 2.26 -10.51
C ASP A 312 -13.07 1.51 -10.10
N ALA A 313 -13.13 0.19 -9.88
CA ALA A 313 -11.93 -0.65 -9.85
C ALA A 313 -12.16 -1.96 -10.63
N PRO A 314 -11.19 -2.42 -11.45
CA PRO A 314 -11.44 -3.42 -12.47
C PRO A 314 -11.99 -4.70 -11.86
N ALA A 315 -13.03 -5.21 -12.51
CA ALA A 315 -13.55 -6.55 -12.27
C ALA A 315 -12.40 -7.56 -12.26
N ALA A 316 -12.34 -8.35 -11.18
CA ALA A 316 -11.41 -9.44 -10.88
C ALA A 316 -10.12 -9.09 -10.13
N ILE A 317 -10.23 -9.08 -8.80
CA ILE A 317 -9.21 -9.72 -7.95
C ILE A 317 -9.82 -11.00 -7.37
N ILE A 318 -10.09 -11.96 -8.27
CA ILE A 318 -9.93 -13.37 -7.88
C ILE A 318 -8.42 -13.57 -7.90
N ARG A 319 -7.76 -13.51 -6.74
CA ARG A 319 -6.40 -14.05 -6.61
C ARG A 319 -6.47 -15.53 -6.97
N ARG A 320 -6.19 -15.88 -8.22
CA ARG A 320 -5.82 -17.25 -8.57
C ARG A 320 -4.47 -17.49 -7.90
N SER A 321 -4.48 -18.11 -6.73
CA SER A 321 -3.31 -18.77 -6.17
C SER A 321 -2.84 -19.79 -7.21
N LYS A 322 -1.73 -19.51 -7.88
CA LYS A 322 -0.95 -20.57 -8.53
C LYS A 322 -0.21 -21.31 -7.43
N PHE A 323 -0.84 -22.36 -6.92
CA PHE A 323 -0.10 -23.54 -6.46
C PHE A 323 0.28 -24.31 -7.73
N ASP A 324 1.58 -24.40 -8.03
CA ASP A 324 2.10 -25.52 -8.79
C ASP A 324 2.82 -26.41 -7.79
N GLY A 325 2.24 -27.59 -7.54
CA GLY A 325 2.89 -28.65 -6.79
C GLY A 325 4.04 -29.23 -7.58
N ARG A 326 5.20 -29.33 -6.92
CA ARG A 326 6.04 -30.53 -6.86
C ARG A 326 6.68 -30.59 -5.49
#